data_AF-A0ABD6F7S0-F1
#
_entry.id   AF-A0ABD6F7S0-F1
#
_cell.length_a   1.000
_cell.length_b   1.000
_cell.length_c   1.000
_cell.angle_alpha   90.00
_cell.angle_beta   90.00
_cell.angle_gamma   90.00
#
_symmetry.space_group_name_H-M   'P 1'
#
loop_
_entity.id
_entity.type
_entity.pdbx_description
1 polymer ?
#
loop_
_entity_poly.entity_id
_entity_poly.type
_entity_poly.pdbx_seq_one_letter_code
_entity_poly.pdbx_strand_id
1 'polypeptide(L)'
;MKPVDPQAARVLLSASDSLLQPAELFDEWHARFHHLKRAHYRAAWWYERRARLFARATTVLAVIAVPLAFMATMLGAQTPLAWGVLAAVVAAFAAILASLQILDRDAERAERHRAAGCTYAKLEGDVEELCAFMPADRAVLHAHAQALLHEWQRLTGSSPVIPEPIFRAVEREIERRPVLRTGDDAELRYEEAGPDYRRAAAAADAAAAALN
;
A
#
# COMPACT_ATOMS: atom_id res chain seq x y z
N MET A 1 -22.15 -13.61 -5.00
CA MET A 1 -21.03 -14.41 -4.47
C MET A 1 -21.25 -14.59 -2.98
N LYS A 2 -21.37 -15.82 -2.48
CA LYS A 2 -21.36 -16.06 -1.02
C LYS A 2 -19.97 -15.71 -0.50
N PRO A 3 -19.85 -14.98 0.63
CA PRO A 3 -18.55 -14.79 1.26
C PRO A 3 -17.99 -16.16 1.63
N VAL A 4 -16.73 -16.42 1.26
CA VAL A 4 -16.00 -17.60 1.74
C VAL A 4 -15.89 -17.44 3.25
N ASP A 5 -16.40 -18.41 3.99
CA ASP A 5 -16.33 -18.44 5.44
C ASP A 5 -14.85 -18.44 5.88
N PRO A 6 -14.38 -17.40 6.61
CA PRO A 6 -13.00 -17.31 7.05
C PRO A 6 -12.59 -18.45 7.99
N GLN A 7 -13.53 -19.13 8.65
CA GLN A 7 -13.23 -20.35 9.43
C GLN A 7 -13.01 -21.56 8.52
N ALA A 8 -13.82 -21.74 7.46
CA ALA A 8 -13.64 -22.82 6.51
C ALA A 8 -12.31 -22.72 5.73
N ALA A 9 -11.89 -21.49 5.39
CA ALA A 9 -10.57 -21.24 4.79
C ALA A 9 -9.42 -21.56 5.75
N ARG A 10 -9.54 -21.23 7.05
CA ARG A 10 -8.55 -21.57 8.08
C ARG A 10 -8.38 -23.08 8.28
N VAL A 11 -9.49 -23.83 8.28
CA VAL A 11 -9.46 -25.29 8.48
C VAL A 11 -8.80 -25.99 7.28
N LEU A 12 -9.10 -25.58 6.05
CA LEU A 12 -8.49 -26.15 4.85
C LEU A 12 -6.99 -25.82 4.74
N LEU A 13 -6.57 -24.62 5.14
CA LEU A 13 -5.15 -24.23 5.22
C LEU A 13 -4.40 -25.02 6.30
N SER A 14 -5.01 -25.25 7.47
CA SER A 14 -4.40 -26.05 8.54
C SER A 14 -4.29 -27.54 8.21
N ALA A 15 -5.18 -28.07 7.37
CA ALA A 15 -5.17 -29.46 6.96
C ALA A 15 -4.10 -29.75 5.89
N SER A 16 -3.88 -28.84 4.93
CA SER A 16 -2.80 -29.00 3.94
C SER A 16 -1.42 -28.83 4.58
N ASP A 17 -1.27 -27.95 5.57
CA ASP A 17 -0.02 -27.74 6.32
C ASP A 17 0.48 -29.02 7.02
N SER A 18 -0.41 -29.99 7.31
CA SER A 18 -0.07 -31.23 8.03
C SER A 18 0.52 -32.36 7.16
N LEU A 19 0.49 -32.24 5.83
CA LEU A 19 0.94 -33.28 4.89
C LEU A 19 2.23 -32.93 4.14
N LEU A 20 2.67 -31.68 4.18
CA LEU A 20 3.87 -31.20 3.50
C LEU A 20 5.14 -31.56 4.29
N GLN A 21 6.23 -31.86 3.58
CA GLN A 21 7.54 -31.90 4.22
C GLN A 21 7.89 -30.49 4.72
N PRO A 22 8.68 -30.33 5.81
CA PRO A 22 8.98 -29.01 6.36
C PRO A 22 9.52 -28.01 5.33
N ALA A 23 10.36 -28.48 4.39
CA ALA A 23 10.88 -27.64 3.31
C ALA A 23 9.79 -27.13 2.36
N GLU A 24 8.84 -27.99 1.97
CA GLU A 24 7.73 -27.62 1.09
C GLU A 24 6.77 -26.63 1.78
N LEU A 25 6.56 -26.82 3.09
CA LEU A 25 5.75 -25.91 3.90
C LEU A 25 6.36 -24.50 3.94
N PHE A 26 7.66 -24.38 4.20
CA PHE A 26 8.33 -23.08 4.24
C PHE A 26 8.43 -22.42 2.87
N ASP A 27 8.63 -23.20 1.80
CA ASP A 27 8.58 -22.67 0.43
C ASP A 27 7.19 -22.11 0.10
N GLU A 28 6.12 -22.78 0.52
CA GLU A 28 4.76 -22.25 0.35
C GLU A 28 4.52 -20.98 1.19
N TRP A 29 4.99 -20.96 2.45
CA TRP A 29 4.88 -19.79 3.31
C TRP A 29 5.65 -18.59 2.75
N HIS A 30 6.86 -18.82 2.25
CA HIS A 30 7.67 -17.82 1.56
C HIS A 30 6.91 -17.22 0.38
N ALA A 31 6.37 -18.05 -0.50
CA ALA A 31 5.58 -17.59 -1.64
C ALA A 31 4.36 -16.76 -1.20
N ARG A 32 3.63 -17.22 -0.18
CA ARG A 32 2.47 -16.48 0.38
C ARG A 32 2.88 -15.13 0.95
N PHE A 33 3.98 -15.04 1.71
CA PHE A 33 4.48 -13.77 2.25
C PHE A 33 4.94 -12.83 1.15
N HIS A 34 5.62 -13.34 0.14
CA HIS A 34 6.00 -12.57 -1.04
C HIS A 34 4.77 -11.96 -1.74
N HIS A 35 3.71 -12.75 -1.92
CA HIS A 35 2.44 -12.30 -2.53
C HIS A 35 1.78 -11.21 -1.69
N LEU A 36 1.66 -11.42 -0.37
CA LEU A 36 1.04 -10.48 0.56
C LEU A 36 1.82 -9.17 0.63
N LYS A 37 3.15 -9.23 0.73
CA LYS A 37 4.05 -8.07 0.68
C LYS A 37 3.78 -7.23 -0.57
N ARG A 38 3.81 -7.84 -1.75
CA ARG A 38 3.57 -7.15 -3.03
C ARG A 38 2.18 -6.54 -3.11
N ALA A 39 1.16 -7.27 -2.65
CA ALA A 39 -0.22 -6.79 -2.64
C ALA A 39 -0.39 -5.56 -1.73
N HIS A 40 0.24 -5.55 -0.55
CA HIS A 40 0.25 -4.40 0.35
C HIS A 40 0.97 -3.19 -0.25
N TYR A 41 2.16 -3.35 -0.84
CA TYR A 41 2.84 -2.23 -1.50
C TYR A 41 2.07 -1.68 -2.70
N ARG A 42 1.45 -2.56 -3.50
CA ARG A 42 0.61 -2.13 -4.62
C ARG A 42 -0.64 -1.38 -4.15
N ALA A 43 -1.24 -1.81 -3.04
CA ALA A 43 -2.33 -1.08 -2.41
C ALA A 43 -1.90 0.30 -1.92
N ALA A 44 -0.74 0.40 -1.27
CA ALA A 44 -0.18 1.69 -0.85
C ALA A 44 -0.02 2.64 -2.05
N TRP A 45 0.62 2.19 -3.12
CA TRP A 45 0.79 2.97 -4.34
C TRP A 45 -0.54 3.41 -4.97
N TRP A 46 -1.56 2.54 -4.95
CA TRP A 46 -2.88 2.87 -5.48
C TRP A 46 -3.55 4.01 -4.70
N TYR A 47 -3.51 3.96 -3.36
CA TYR A 47 -4.04 5.03 -2.51
C TYR A 47 -3.32 6.35 -2.74
N GLU A 48 -1.99 6.34 -2.87
CA GLU A 48 -1.26 7.56 -3.15
C GLU A 48 -1.57 8.16 -4.52
N ARG A 49 -1.65 7.32 -5.56
CA ARG A 49 -1.99 7.77 -6.91
C ARG A 49 -3.38 8.38 -6.92
N ARG A 50 -4.32 7.78 -6.17
CA ARG A 50 -5.68 8.28 -6.01
C ARG A 50 -5.71 9.62 -5.28
N ALA A 51 -4.95 9.76 -4.18
CA ALA A 51 -4.80 11.02 -3.46
C ALA A 51 -4.29 12.14 -4.39
N ARG A 52 -3.22 11.86 -5.13
CA ARG A 52 -2.63 12.81 -6.09
C ARG A 52 -3.63 13.19 -7.20
N LEU A 53 -4.41 12.23 -7.70
CA LEU A 53 -5.43 12.48 -8.72
C LEU A 53 -6.53 13.41 -8.19
N PHE A 54 -7.08 13.11 -7.02
CA PHE A 54 -8.13 13.95 -6.43
C PHE A 54 -7.63 15.34 -6.07
N ALA A 55 -6.43 15.46 -5.49
CA ALA A 55 -5.84 16.76 -5.22
C ALA A 55 -5.74 17.62 -6.49
N ARG A 56 -5.21 17.07 -7.58
CA ARG A 56 -5.15 17.76 -8.87
C ARG A 56 -6.54 18.14 -9.40
N ALA A 57 -7.50 17.22 -9.34
CA ALA A 57 -8.87 17.47 -9.81
C ALA A 57 -9.56 18.58 -8.99
N THR A 58 -9.42 18.55 -7.66
CA THR A 58 -9.96 19.56 -6.76
C THR A 58 -9.31 20.92 -6.99
N THR A 59 -7.99 20.97 -7.20
CA THR A 59 -7.29 22.23 -7.53
C THR A 59 -7.82 22.83 -8.83
N VAL A 60 -7.94 22.03 -9.91
CA VAL A 60 -8.48 22.52 -11.20
C VAL A 60 -9.91 23.03 -11.04
N LEU A 61 -10.75 22.27 -10.33
CA LEU A 61 -12.14 22.67 -10.11
C LEU A 61 -12.24 23.95 -9.27
N ALA A 62 -11.42 24.10 -8.23
CA ALA A 62 -11.38 25.28 -7.38
C ALA A 62 -10.95 26.53 -8.16
N VAL A 63 -9.93 26.41 -9.01
CA VAL A 63 -9.42 27.50 -9.86
C VAL A 63 -10.48 28.01 -10.83
N ILE A 64 -11.42 27.16 -11.28
CA ILE A 64 -12.50 27.55 -12.19
C ILE A 64 -13.75 28.01 -11.43
N ALA A 65 -14.18 27.25 -10.43
CA ALA A 65 -15.44 27.45 -9.74
C ALA A 65 -15.45 28.73 -8.88
N VAL A 66 -14.34 29.05 -8.20
CA VAL A 66 -14.28 30.24 -7.33
C VAL A 66 -14.42 31.54 -8.15
N PRO A 67 -13.66 31.76 -9.25
CA PRO A 67 -13.87 32.93 -10.10
C PRO A 67 -15.25 32.96 -10.76
N LEU A 68 -15.78 31.82 -11.23
CA LEU A 68 -17.08 31.78 -11.87
C LEU A 68 -18.23 32.14 -10.90
N ALA A 69 -18.17 31.63 -9.67
CA ALA A 69 -19.12 31.98 -8.62
C ALA A 69 -19.06 33.47 -8.25
N PHE A 70 -17.86 34.04 -8.17
CA PHE A 70 -17.66 35.48 -7.95
C PHE A 70 -18.26 36.32 -9.08
N MET A 71 -17.97 35.96 -10.34
CA MET A 71 -18.54 36.65 -11.50
C MET A 71 -20.07 36.57 -11.51
N ALA A 72 -20.64 35.40 -11.24
CA ALA A 72 -22.09 35.22 -11.17
C ALA A 72 -22.75 36.09 -10.08
N THR A 73 -22.11 36.24 -8.92
CA THR A 73 -22.61 37.12 -7.84
C THR A 73 -22.47 38.62 -8.18
N MET A 74 -21.46 39.00 -8.96
CA MET A 74 -21.27 40.39 -9.41
C MET A 74 -22.18 40.77 -10.59
N LEU A 75 -22.48 39.83 -11.49
CA LEU A 75 -23.29 40.08 -12.69
C LEU A 75 -24.80 40.08 -12.42
N GLY A 76 -25.27 39.38 -11.37
CA GLY A 76 -26.71 39.12 -11.16
C GLY A 76 -27.34 39.82 -9.96
N ALA A 77 -26.57 40.45 -9.07
CA ALA A 77 -27.10 40.94 -7.80
C ALA A 77 -26.52 42.30 -7.40
N GLN A 78 -27.36 43.15 -6.79
CA GLN A 78 -26.93 44.38 -6.09
C GLN A 78 -26.17 44.04 -4.79
N THR A 79 -25.39 42.97 -4.80
CA THR A 79 -24.61 42.51 -3.66
C THR A 79 -23.51 43.52 -3.39
N PRO A 80 -23.38 44.07 -2.18
CA PRO A 80 -22.25 44.92 -1.83
C PRO A 80 -20.94 44.16 -2.09
N LEU A 81 -19.96 44.83 -2.70
CA LEU A 81 -18.67 44.25 -3.08
C LEU A 81 -18.03 43.44 -1.94
N ALA A 82 -18.12 43.97 -0.71
CA ALA A 82 -17.60 43.31 0.50
C ALA A 82 -18.16 41.90 0.71
N TRP A 83 -19.45 41.68 0.46
CA TRP A 83 -20.07 40.35 0.62
C TRP A 83 -19.63 39.37 -0.47
N GLY A 84 -19.46 39.85 -1.71
CA GLY A 84 -18.94 39.02 -2.80
C GLY A 84 -17.49 38.61 -2.58
N VAL A 85 -16.64 39.53 -2.10
CA VAL A 85 -15.25 39.24 -1.74
C VAL A 85 -15.18 38.25 -0.58
N LEU A 86 -15.97 38.46 0.48
CA LEU A 86 -16.01 37.55 1.61
C LEU A 86 -16.44 36.13 1.19
N ALA A 87 -17.48 36.01 0.36
CA ALA A 87 -17.94 34.73 -0.17
C ALA A 87 -16.85 34.02 -1.00
N ALA A 88 -16.14 34.76 -1.85
CA ALA A 88 -15.03 34.21 -2.65
C ALA A 88 -13.87 33.71 -1.77
N VAL A 89 -13.51 34.46 -0.73
CA VAL A 89 -12.46 34.06 0.23
C VAL A 89 -12.88 32.80 1.00
N VAL A 90 -14.11 32.75 1.51
CA VAL A 90 -14.62 31.56 2.22
C VAL A 90 -14.66 30.34 1.30
N ALA A 91 -15.11 30.50 0.05
CA ALA A 91 -15.11 29.42 -0.94
C ALA A 91 -13.70 28.91 -1.25
N ALA A 92 -12.71 29.81 -1.36
CA ALA A 92 -11.31 29.45 -1.55
C ALA A 92 -10.77 28.63 -0.36
N PHE A 93 -11.02 29.07 0.88
CA PHE A 93 -10.62 28.31 2.08
C PHE A 93 -11.31 26.94 2.16
N ALA A 94 -12.61 26.87 1.87
CA ALA A 94 -13.35 25.61 1.85
C ALA A 94 -12.76 24.62 0.82
N ALA A 95 -12.39 25.10 -0.37
CA ALA A 95 -11.74 24.27 -1.39
C ALA A 95 -10.36 23.76 -0.95
N ILE A 96 -9.56 24.61 -0.30
CA ILE A 96 -8.25 24.20 0.27
C ILE A 96 -8.46 23.13 1.33
N LEU A 97 -9.35 23.35 2.30
CA LEU A 97 -9.66 22.38 3.36
C LEU A 97 -10.16 21.04 2.81
N ALA A 98 -11.05 21.07 1.83
CA ALA A 98 -11.54 19.87 1.17
C ALA A 98 -10.40 19.08 0.48
N SER A 99 -9.47 19.79 -0.17
CA SER A 99 -8.31 19.14 -0.79
C SER A 99 -7.38 18.48 0.23
N LEU A 100 -7.14 19.13 1.38
CA LEU A 100 -6.33 18.58 2.48
C LEU A 100 -7.00 17.35 3.12
N GLN A 101 -8.31 17.40 3.34
CA GLN A 101 -9.06 16.29 3.92
C GLN A 101 -9.00 15.02 3.06
N ILE A 102 -8.94 15.16 1.73
CA ILE A 102 -8.82 14.02 0.81
C ILE A 102 -7.40 13.43 0.86
N LEU A 103 -6.39 14.29 0.93
CA LEU A 103 -4.98 13.87 0.98
C LEU A 103 -4.67 13.08 2.26
N ASP A 104 -5.15 13.53 3.41
CA ASP A 104 -4.82 12.94 4.70
C ASP A 104 -5.32 11.50 4.84
N ARG A 105 -6.58 11.24 4.43
CA ARG A 105 -7.18 9.89 4.50
C ARG A 105 -6.48 8.88 3.60
N ASP A 106 -6.09 9.28 2.40
CA ASP A 106 -5.43 8.36 1.47
C ASP A 106 -3.95 8.19 1.81
N ALA A 107 -3.28 9.22 2.35
CA ALA A 107 -1.92 9.11 2.88
C ALA A 107 -1.86 8.15 4.08
N GLU A 108 -2.79 8.27 5.03
CA GLU A 108 -2.88 7.37 6.17
C GLU A 108 -3.09 5.91 5.73
N ARG A 109 -3.98 5.68 4.77
CA ARG A 109 -4.21 4.33 4.21
C ARG A 109 -2.98 3.80 3.50
N ALA A 110 -2.33 4.62 2.69
CA ALA A 110 -1.09 4.23 2.02
C ALA A 110 -0.03 3.81 3.02
N GLU A 111 0.15 4.57 4.10
CA GLU A 111 1.15 4.27 5.13
C GLU A 111 0.81 2.99 5.90
N ARG A 112 -0.46 2.76 6.26
CA ARG A 112 -0.89 1.50 6.87
C ARG A 112 -0.58 0.29 5.98
N HIS A 113 -0.77 0.43 4.67
CA HIS A 113 -0.42 -0.63 3.72
C HIS A 113 1.11 -0.80 3.58
N ARG A 114 1.91 0.27 3.62
CA ARG A 114 3.38 0.16 3.64
C ARG A 114 3.90 -0.53 4.89
N ALA A 115 3.38 -0.15 6.05
CA ALA A 115 3.75 -0.75 7.33
C ALA A 115 3.45 -2.25 7.30
N ALA A 116 2.27 -2.64 6.83
CA ALA A 116 1.92 -4.06 6.65
C ALA A 116 2.85 -4.77 5.65
N GLY A 117 3.14 -4.14 4.49
CA GLY A 117 4.09 -4.67 3.52
C GLY A 117 5.49 -4.91 4.11
N CYS A 118 5.98 -3.97 4.91
CA CYS A 118 7.26 -4.08 5.62
C CYS A 118 7.25 -5.26 6.62
N THR A 119 6.17 -5.43 7.37
CA THR A 119 6.05 -6.57 8.31
C THR A 119 6.01 -7.92 7.61
N TYR A 120 5.35 -8.02 6.45
CA TYR A 120 5.38 -9.24 5.63
C TYR A 120 6.75 -9.49 4.99
N ALA A 121 7.48 -8.42 4.62
CA ALA A 121 8.85 -8.56 4.12
C ALA A 121 9.80 -9.10 5.20
N LYS A 122 9.58 -8.72 6.47
CA LYS A 122 10.31 -9.30 7.59
C LYS A 122 10.00 -10.79 7.74
N LEU A 123 8.72 -11.19 7.73
CA LEU A 123 8.33 -12.60 7.78
C LEU A 123 8.91 -13.42 6.64
N GLU A 124 8.88 -12.89 5.41
CA GLU A 124 9.52 -13.50 4.25
C GLU A 124 11.02 -13.75 4.51
N GLY A 125 11.73 -12.75 5.04
CA GLY A 125 13.14 -12.87 5.42
C GLY A 125 13.39 -13.90 6.53
N ASP A 126 12.54 -13.94 7.56
CA ASP A 126 12.64 -14.93 8.64
C ASP A 126 12.44 -16.37 8.09
N VAL A 127 11.58 -16.55 7.08
CA VAL A 127 11.42 -17.84 6.38
C VAL A 127 12.61 -18.14 5.47
N GLU A 128 13.15 -17.16 4.74
CA GLU A 128 14.36 -17.32 3.91
C GLU A 128 15.54 -17.80 4.77
N GLU A 129 15.74 -17.21 5.94
CA GLU A 129 16.77 -17.61 6.89
C GLU A 129 16.54 -19.06 7.36
N LEU A 130 15.30 -19.42 7.71
CA LEU A 130 14.98 -20.77 8.15
C LEU A 130 15.17 -21.82 7.03
N CYS A 131 14.88 -21.47 5.78
CA CYS A 131 15.15 -22.32 4.61
C CYS A 131 16.67 -22.47 4.35
N ALA A 132 17.45 -21.42 4.56
CA ALA A 132 18.90 -21.44 4.35
C ALA A 132 19.66 -22.19 5.45
N PHE A 133 19.20 -22.07 6.71
CA PHE A 133 19.90 -22.59 7.90
C PHE A 133 19.06 -23.58 8.69
N MET A 134 18.28 -24.41 7.99
CA MET A 134 17.29 -25.31 8.59
C MET A 134 17.88 -26.13 9.75
N PRO A 135 17.37 -25.96 10.99
CA PRO A 135 17.81 -26.74 12.13
C PRO A 135 17.61 -28.26 11.91
N ALA A 136 18.65 -29.03 12.21
CA ALA A 136 18.56 -30.50 12.18
C ALA A 136 17.67 -31.06 13.31
N ASP A 137 17.59 -30.34 14.43
CA ASP A 137 16.71 -30.69 15.54
C ASP A 137 15.25 -30.32 15.22
N ARG A 138 14.41 -31.35 15.15
CA ARG A 138 12.97 -31.25 14.87
C ARG A 138 12.22 -30.43 15.93
N ALA A 139 12.63 -30.50 17.21
CA ALA A 139 11.99 -29.73 18.27
C ALA A 139 12.26 -28.23 18.12
N VAL A 140 13.51 -27.87 17.78
CA VAL A 140 13.91 -26.49 17.49
C VAL A 140 13.18 -25.97 16.25
N LEU A 141 13.18 -26.75 15.15
CA LEU A 141 12.47 -26.40 13.92
C LEU A 141 10.98 -26.14 14.16
N HIS A 142 10.33 -27.01 14.94
CA HIS A 142 8.92 -26.85 15.28
C HIS A 142 8.66 -25.59 16.10
N ALA A 143 9.53 -25.26 17.06
CA ALA A 143 9.42 -24.03 17.85
C ALA A 143 9.52 -22.77 16.98
N HIS A 144 10.45 -22.75 16.00
CA HIS A 144 10.56 -21.65 15.03
C HIS A 144 9.31 -21.55 14.14
N ALA A 145 8.80 -22.68 13.64
CA ALA A 145 7.59 -22.70 12.83
C ALA A 145 6.37 -22.16 13.59
N GLN A 146 6.22 -22.53 14.88
CA GLN A 146 5.16 -22.01 15.73
C GLN A 146 5.28 -20.50 15.98
N ALA A 147 6.51 -20.01 16.20
CA ALA A 147 6.76 -18.58 16.38
C ALA A 147 6.38 -17.77 15.13
N LEU A 148 6.79 -18.25 13.94
CA LEU A 148 6.42 -17.67 12.65
C LEU A 148 4.90 -17.66 12.45
N LEU A 149 4.23 -18.78 12.72
CA LEU A 149 2.79 -18.89 12.57
C LEU A 149 2.05 -17.93 13.50
N HIS A 150 2.48 -17.81 14.77
CA HIS A 150 1.90 -16.87 15.71
C HIS A 150 2.07 -15.42 15.24
N GLU A 151 3.25 -15.06 14.74
CA GLU A 151 3.50 -13.72 14.22
C GLU A 151 2.66 -13.43 12.97
N TRP A 152 2.57 -14.40 12.05
CA TRP A 152 1.71 -14.29 10.87
C TRP A 152 0.23 -14.13 11.25
N GLN A 153 -0.29 -14.92 12.19
CA GLN A 153 -1.68 -14.79 12.65
C GLN A 153 -1.93 -13.42 13.29
N ARG A 154 -0.98 -12.92 14.09
CA ARG A 154 -1.04 -11.59 14.69
C ARG A 154 -1.08 -10.49 13.63
N LEU A 155 -0.20 -10.58 12.62
CA LEU A 155 -0.14 -9.61 11.52
C LEU A 155 -1.38 -9.65 10.64
N THR A 156 -1.91 -10.84 10.36
CA THR A 156 -3.15 -10.99 9.58
C THR A 156 -4.33 -10.32 10.30
N GLY A 157 -4.37 -10.39 11.62
CA GLY A 157 -5.42 -9.75 12.43
C GLY A 157 -5.33 -8.22 12.49
N SER A 158 -4.14 -7.64 12.33
CA SER A 158 -3.91 -6.18 12.42
C SER A 158 -3.71 -5.51 11.06
N SER A 159 -3.48 -6.28 9.99
CA SER A 159 -3.24 -5.76 8.64
C SER A 159 -4.50 -5.15 8.03
N PRO A 160 -4.39 -4.03 7.30
CA PRO A 160 -5.49 -3.48 6.54
C PRO A 160 -5.91 -4.43 5.41
N VAL A 161 -7.21 -4.51 5.14
CA VAL A 161 -7.75 -5.35 4.07
C VAL A 161 -7.25 -4.87 2.71
N ILE A 162 -6.66 -5.77 1.94
CA ILE A 162 -6.22 -5.48 0.56
C ILE A 162 -7.47 -5.44 -0.35
N PRO A 163 -7.63 -4.41 -1.19
CA PRO A 163 -8.70 -4.39 -2.18
C PRO A 163 -8.58 -5.54 -3.20
N GLU A 164 -9.67 -6.27 -3.41
CA GLU A 164 -9.76 -7.42 -4.34
C GLU A 164 -9.16 -7.16 -5.74
N PRO A 165 -9.41 -6.01 -6.41
CA PRO A 165 -8.85 -5.77 -7.73
C PRO A 165 -7.32 -5.69 -7.74
N ILE A 166 -6.73 -5.23 -6.63
CA ILE A 166 -5.29 -5.11 -6.45
C ILE A 166 -4.70 -6.49 -6.20
N PHE A 167 -5.33 -7.27 -5.32
CA PHE A 167 -4.91 -8.64 -5.02
C PHE A 167 -4.89 -9.50 -6.29
N ARG A 168 -5.98 -9.53 -7.05
CA ARG A 168 -6.04 -10.25 -8.35
C ARG A 168 -5.07 -9.75 -9.41
N ALA A 169 -4.66 -8.48 -9.33
CA ALA A 169 -3.67 -7.94 -10.25
C ALA A 169 -2.27 -8.47 -9.90
N VAL A 170 -1.96 -8.59 -8.61
CA VAL A 170 -0.71 -9.18 -8.12
C VAL A 170 -0.64 -10.68 -8.41
N GLU A 171 -1.72 -11.43 -8.14
CA GLU A 171 -1.76 -12.88 -8.48
C GLU A 171 -1.44 -13.11 -9.95
N ARG A 172 -2.11 -12.38 -10.84
CA ARG A 172 -1.86 -12.46 -12.29
C ARG A 172 -0.45 -12.04 -12.70
N GLU A 173 0.18 -11.12 -11.97
CA GLU A 173 1.54 -10.69 -12.25
C GLU A 173 2.55 -11.77 -11.88
N ILE A 174 2.33 -12.45 -10.74
CA ILE A 174 3.19 -13.52 -10.26
C ILE A 174 3.02 -14.80 -11.08
N GLU A 175 1.79 -15.15 -11.49
CA GLU A 175 1.52 -16.24 -12.44
C GLU A 175 2.27 -16.05 -13.77
N ARG A 176 2.41 -14.80 -14.23
CA ARG A 176 3.11 -14.46 -15.49
C ARG A 176 4.62 -14.41 -15.36
N ARG A 177 5.12 -14.19 -14.15
CA ARG A 177 6.56 -14.13 -13.83
C ARG A 177 6.79 -15.04 -12.62
N PRO A 178 6.84 -16.37 -12.82
CA PRO A 178 7.22 -17.27 -11.75
C PRO A 178 8.59 -16.80 -11.24
N VAL A 179 8.66 -16.50 -9.94
CA VAL A 179 9.90 -16.04 -9.28
C VAL A 179 10.98 -17.07 -9.57
N LEU A 180 11.97 -16.69 -10.39
CA LEU A 180 13.15 -17.50 -10.62
C LEU A 180 14.00 -17.39 -9.35
N ARG A 181 14.23 -18.52 -8.70
CA ARG A 181 15.02 -18.68 -7.46
C ARG A 181 16.50 -18.34 -7.71
N THR A 182 16.83 -17.09 -7.99
CA THR A 182 18.20 -16.65 -8.27
C THR A 182 18.37 -15.18 -7.86
N GLY A 183 19.47 -14.89 -7.16
CA GLY A 183 19.78 -13.64 -6.46
C GLY A 183 19.89 -12.34 -7.28
N ASP A 184 19.17 -12.20 -8.40
CA ASP A 184 19.01 -10.94 -9.15
C ASP A 184 18.00 -9.98 -8.48
N ASP A 185 17.17 -10.47 -7.55
CA ASP A 185 16.10 -9.68 -6.91
C ASP A 185 16.61 -8.58 -5.96
N ALA A 186 17.90 -8.61 -5.60
CA ALA A 186 18.52 -7.53 -4.83
C ALA A 186 18.55 -6.21 -5.63
N GLU A 187 18.62 -6.28 -6.96
CA GLU A 187 18.54 -5.12 -7.86
C GLU A 187 17.08 -4.64 -8.02
N LEU A 188 16.12 -5.57 -8.00
CA LEU A 188 14.67 -5.26 -8.09
C LEU A 188 14.07 -4.70 -6.79
N ARG A 189 14.66 -5.02 -5.61
CA ARG A 189 14.30 -4.38 -4.33
C ARG A 189 14.45 -2.85 -4.35
N TYR A 190 15.28 -2.32 -5.26
CA TYR A 190 15.44 -0.87 -5.48
C TYR A 190 14.65 -0.33 -6.68
N GLU A 191 14.38 -1.13 -7.72
CA GLU A 191 13.61 -0.69 -8.90
C GLU A 191 12.08 -0.74 -8.71
N GLU A 192 11.55 -1.60 -7.83
CA GLU A 192 10.12 -1.68 -7.53
C GLU A 192 9.62 -0.58 -6.57
N ALA A 193 10.54 0.21 -6.00
CA ALA A 193 10.22 1.56 -5.54
C ALA A 193 9.82 2.36 -6.78
N GLY A 194 8.52 2.36 -7.08
CA GLY A 194 7.97 2.78 -8.38
C GLY A 194 8.52 4.10 -8.91
N PRO A 195 8.34 4.42 -10.21
CA PRO A 195 9.07 5.47 -10.94
C PRO A 195 9.05 6.88 -10.30
N ASP A 196 8.19 7.14 -9.33
CA ASP A 196 8.15 8.35 -8.51
C ASP A 196 9.25 8.40 -7.41
N TYR A 197 9.76 7.28 -6.88
CA TYR A 197 10.85 7.27 -5.88
C TYR A 197 12.19 7.68 -6.49
N ARG A 198 12.55 7.18 -7.69
CA ARG A 198 13.75 7.62 -8.42
C ARG A 198 13.73 9.13 -8.70
N ARG A 199 12.55 9.68 -8.99
CA ARG A 199 12.37 11.13 -9.18
C ARG A 199 12.42 11.90 -7.86
N ALA A 200 11.87 11.35 -6.77
CA ALA A 200 11.90 11.99 -5.46
C ALA A 200 13.31 12.00 -4.85
N ALA A 201 14.07 10.91 -4.97
CA ALA A 201 15.47 10.83 -4.56
C ALA A 201 16.35 11.77 -5.41
N ALA A 202 16.22 11.72 -6.75
CA ALA A 202 16.94 12.65 -7.62
C ALA A 202 16.58 14.13 -7.39
N ALA A 203 15.32 14.43 -7.04
CA ALA A 203 14.90 15.79 -6.70
C ALA A 203 15.43 16.24 -5.32
N ALA A 204 15.52 15.34 -4.34
CA ALA A 204 16.11 15.62 -3.04
C ALA A 204 17.62 15.85 -3.12
N ASP A 205 18.32 15.02 -3.91
CA ASP A 205 19.76 15.17 -4.17
C ASP A 205 20.05 16.47 -4.94
N ALA A 206 19.22 16.82 -5.93
CA ALA A 206 19.33 18.09 -6.65
C ALA A 206 19.05 19.31 -5.75
N ALA A 207 18.12 19.21 -4.80
CA ALA A 207 17.85 20.27 -3.84
C ALA A 207 18.99 20.42 -2.81
N ALA A 208 19.59 19.32 -2.37
CA ALA A 208 20.75 19.33 -1.49
C ALA A 208 22.01 19.89 -2.19
N ALA A 209 22.19 19.60 -3.48
CA ALA A 209 23.26 20.16 -4.30
C ALA A 209 23.08 21.65 -4.61
N ALA A 210 21.84 22.17 -4.60
CA ALA A 210 21.55 23.59 -4.81
C ALA A 210 21.71 24.45 -3.54
N LEU A 211 21.90 23.82 -2.38
CA LEU A 211 22.07 24.47 -1.07
C LEU A 211 23.53 24.50 -0.58
N ASN A 212 24.47 23.93 -1.35
CA ASN A 212 25.93 24.03 -1.16
C ASN A 212 26.54 24.86 -2.29
#